data_AF-A0A530C1U0-F1
#
_entry.id   AF-A0A530C1U0-F1
#
_cell.length_a   1.000
_cell.length_b   1.000
_cell.length_c   1.000
_cell.angle_alpha   90.00
_cell.angle_beta   90.00
_cell.angle_gamma   90.00
#
_symmetry.space_group_name_H-M   'P 1'
#
loop_
_entity.id
_entity.type
_entity.pdbx_description
1 polymer ?
#
loop_
_entity_poly.entity_id
_entity_poly.type
_entity_poly.pdbx_seq_one_letter_code
_entity_poly.pdbx_strand_id
1 'polypeptide(L)'
;MVKASGNRFPLPLDTPPMEARIADALPEGNGSWQYEPKWDGFRCLAFKGGKVVDLRAKSGKPLGRYFPELTALLGDLDAENFVVDGEIVIEVDGHASFDALQMRLHPAESRIRKLSLETPAQLILFDILVASDGKVLIEKDLVERRAAIEDFVVKADKNSLRLSPATTTLATAKRWLQG
;
A
#
# COMPACT_ATOMS: atom_id res chain seq x y z
N MET A 1 3.54 -32.12 -16.42
CA MET A 1 4.29 -31.40 -15.37
C MET A 1 5.11 -30.31 -16.04
N VAL A 2 4.58 -29.08 -16.07
CA VAL A 2 5.32 -27.92 -16.61
C VAL A 2 6.18 -27.37 -15.47
N LYS A 3 7.49 -27.28 -15.71
CA LYS A 3 8.46 -26.65 -14.80
C LYS A 3 8.08 -25.18 -14.64
N ALA A 4 7.88 -24.72 -13.40
CA ALA A 4 7.69 -23.32 -13.08
C ALA A 4 8.97 -22.53 -13.44
N SER A 5 8.94 -21.85 -14.57
CA SER A 5 9.98 -20.92 -14.98
C SER A 5 9.72 -19.54 -14.35
N GLY A 6 10.56 -19.14 -13.40
CA GLY A 6 11.33 -17.90 -13.61
C GLY A 6 11.08 -16.68 -12.73
N ASN A 7 9.94 -16.50 -12.05
CA ASN A 7 9.79 -15.33 -11.16
C ASN A 7 8.94 -15.65 -9.93
N ARG A 8 9.44 -15.34 -8.73
CA ARG A 8 8.78 -15.63 -7.46
C ARG A 8 7.52 -14.79 -7.25
N PHE A 9 7.48 -13.60 -7.84
CA PHE A 9 6.42 -12.61 -7.67
C PHE A 9 5.66 -12.42 -9.00
N PRO A 10 4.37 -12.05 -8.95
CA PRO A 10 3.54 -11.88 -10.15
C PRO A 10 3.92 -10.65 -10.99
N LEU A 11 4.73 -9.73 -10.44
CA LEU A 11 5.37 -8.64 -11.16
C LEU A 11 6.87 -8.56 -10.79
N PRO A 12 7.72 -7.99 -11.66
CA PRO A 12 9.11 -7.67 -11.33
C PRO A 12 9.21 -6.72 -10.12
N LEU A 13 10.20 -6.92 -9.25
CA LEU A 13 10.39 -6.08 -8.06
C LEU A 13 10.86 -4.66 -8.37
N ASP A 14 11.33 -4.43 -9.60
CA ASP A 14 11.69 -3.13 -10.16
C ASP A 14 10.53 -2.45 -10.91
N THR A 15 9.30 -3.00 -10.82
CA THR A 15 8.09 -2.32 -11.31
C THR A 15 8.00 -0.92 -10.71
N PRO A 16 8.09 0.14 -11.52
CA PRO A 16 8.09 1.50 -11.00
C PRO A 16 6.68 1.88 -10.53
N PRO A 17 6.54 2.59 -9.41
CA PRO A 17 5.25 3.13 -9.00
C PRO A 17 4.81 4.25 -9.96
N MET A 18 3.50 4.38 -10.17
CA MET A 18 2.95 5.52 -10.91
C MET A 18 3.16 6.81 -10.10
N GLU A 19 3.71 7.85 -10.72
CA GLU A 19 3.96 9.14 -10.07
C GLU A 19 2.89 10.18 -10.41
N ALA A 20 2.56 11.01 -9.42
CA ALA A 20 1.66 12.14 -9.58
C ALA A 20 2.43 13.37 -10.07
N ARG A 21 1.76 14.19 -10.89
CA ARG A 21 2.24 15.55 -11.20
C ARG A 21 1.72 16.52 -10.16
N ILE A 22 2.54 17.49 -9.79
CA ILE A 22 2.10 18.60 -8.93
C ILE A 22 1.10 19.44 -9.72
N ALA A 23 0.02 19.85 -9.04
CA ALA A 23 -1.00 20.74 -9.57
C ALA A 23 -1.35 21.78 -8.49
N ASP A 24 -1.58 23.03 -8.92
CA ASP A 24 -1.88 24.15 -8.00
C ASP A 24 -3.31 24.12 -7.45
N ALA A 25 -4.20 23.35 -8.10
CA ALA A 25 -5.59 23.18 -7.72
C ALA A 25 -6.03 21.73 -7.94
N LEU A 26 -7.08 21.32 -7.23
CA LEU A 26 -7.75 20.05 -7.52
C LEU A 26 -8.29 20.10 -8.95
N PRO A 27 -8.00 19.07 -9.78
CA PRO A 27 -8.51 19.05 -11.13
C PRO A 27 -10.04 18.98 -11.11
N GLU A 28 -10.68 19.69 -12.02
CA GLU A 28 -12.14 19.74 -12.11
C GLU A 28 -12.63 18.95 -13.34
N GLY A 29 -13.87 18.51 -13.30
CA GLY A 29 -14.47 17.65 -14.32
C GLY A 29 -15.49 16.71 -13.69
N ASN A 30 -16.77 16.95 -13.95
CA ASN A 30 -17.85 16.25 -13.25
C ASN A 30 -17.78 14.73 -13.54
N GLY A 31 -17.47 13.94 -12.51
CA GLY A 31 -17.34 12.48 -12.63
C GLY A 31 -16.07 11.99 -13.34
N SER A 32 -15.17 12.88 -13.77
CA SER A 32 -13.93 12.49 -14.47
C SER A 32 -12.76 12.22 -13.52
N TRP A 33 -12.90 12.58 -12.24
CA TRP A 33 -11.83 12.50 -11.25
C TRP A 33 -12.27 11.74 -10.00
N GLN A 34 -11.37 10.91 -9.49
CA GLN A 34 -11.40 10.37 -8.14
C GLN A 34 -10.34 11.11 -7.31
N TYR A 35 -10.73 11.54 -6.12
CA TYR A 35 -9.87 12.19 -5.15
C TYR A 35 -9.67 11.28 -3.94
N GLU A 36 -8.47 11.31 -3.38
CA GLU A 36 -8.10 10.62 -2.15
C GLU A 36 -7.24 11.57 -1.29
N PRO A 37 -7.26 11.45 0.06
CA PRO A 37 -6.34 12.19 0.90
C PRO A 37 -4.90 11.83 0.57
N LYS A 38 -4.01 12.83 0.61
CA LYS A 38 -2.57 12.56 0.58
C LYS A 38 -2.14 12.08 1.97
N TRP A 39 -1.77 10.81 2.06
CA TRP A 39 -1.17 10.26 3.26
C TRP A 39 0.28 10.74 3.43
N ASP A 40 0.70 10.87 4.69
CA ASP A 40 2.08 11.22 5.05
C ASP A 40 2.74 10.00 5.71
N GLY A 41 3.61 9.32 4.96
CA GLY A 41 4.25 8.10 5.41
C GLY A 41 5.35 7.63 4.46
N PHE A 42 5.53 6.31 4.38
CA PHE A 42 6.39 5.70 3.37
C PHE A 42 5.55 4.94 2.33
N ARG A 43 5.47 5.48 1.11
CA ARG A 43 4.88 4.75 -0.02
C ARG A 43 5.54 3.39 -0.22
N CYS A 44 4.72 2.35 -0.32
CA CYS A 44 5.12 0.97 -0.36
C CYS A 44 4.34 0.18 -1.43
N LEU A 45 5.07 -0.37 -2.39
CA LEU A 45 4.60 -1.48 -3.21
C LEU A 45 4.85 -2.80 -2.47
N ALA A 46 3.78 -3.52 -2.16
CA ALA A 46 3.86 -4.82 -1.50
C ALA A 46 3.57 -5.94 -2.50
N PHE A 47 4.58 -6.79 -2.72
CA PHE A 47 4.52 -7.94 -3.62
C PHE A 47 4.35 -9.22 -2.80
N LYS A 48 3.40 -10.07 -3.17
CA LYS A 48 3.27 -11.41 -2.61
C LYS A 48 3.32 -12.47 -3.71
N GLY A 49 4.09 -13.52 -3.45
CA GLY A 49 4.11 -14.74 -4.25
C GLY A 49 4.20 -15.97 -3.33
N GLY A 50 3.12 -16.75 -3.28
CA GLY A 50 2.93 -17.81 -2.30
C GLY A 50 2.92 -17.24 -0.88
N LYS A 51 3.83 -17.70 -0.01
CA LYS A 51 4.00 -17.17 1.36
C LYS A 51 5.08 -16.09 1.48
N VAL A 52 5.78 -15.77 0.39
CA VAL A 52 6.87 -14.78 0.43
C VAL A 52 6.33 -13.40 0.08
N VAL A 53 6.71 -12.41 0.90
CA VAL A 53 6.37 -11.00 0.71
C VAL A 53 7.64 -10.17 0.54
N ASP A 54 7.59 -9.21 -0.37
CA ASP A 54 8.63 -8.18 -0.54
C ASP A 54 7.96 -6.80 -0.52
N LEU A 55 8.51 -5.87 0.27
CA LEU A 55 8.02 -4.50 0.41
C LEU A 55 9.05 -3.56 -0.21
N ARG A 56 8.62 -2.71 -1.16
CA ARG A 56 9.47 -1.79 -1.89
C ARG A 56 9.02 -0.35 -1.70
N ALA A 57 9.95 0.52 -1.31
CA ALA A 57 9.71 1.95 -1.28
C ALA A 57 9.53 2.51 -2.69
N LYS A 58 9.05 3.76 -2.82
CA LYS A 58 9.05 4.50 -4.10
C LYS A 58 10.39 4.42 -4.85
N SER A 59 11.50 4.45 -4.11
CA SER A 59 12.86 4.36 -4.67
C SER A 59 13.31 2.96 -5.11
N GLY A 60 12.46 1.93 -4.95
CA GLY A 60 12.78 0.51 -5.19
C GLY A 60 13.58 -0.15 -4.04
N LYS A 61 13.97 0.62 -3.02
CA LYS A 61 14.69 0.08 -1.85
C LYS A 61 13.79 -0.85 -1.04
N PRO A 62 14.31 -1.97 -0.52
CA PRO A 62 13.55 -2.89 0.31
C PRO A 62 13.20 -2.26 1.66
N LEU A 63 11.93 -2.40 2.06
CA LEU A 63 11.38 -1.92 3.33
C LEU A 63 11.12 -3.04 4.34
N GLY A 64 11.05 -4.30 3.89
CA GLY A 64 10.57 -5.43 4.72
C GLY A 64 11.29 -5.60 6.06
N ARG A 65 12.61 -5.37 6.11
CA ARG A 65 13.38 -5.46 7.37
C ARG A 65 12.94 -4.47 8.45
N TYR A 66 12.33 -3.35 8.08
CA TYR A 66 11.91 -2.27 8.99
C TYR A 66 10.46 -2.43 9.47
N PHE A 67 9.67 -3.22 8.73
CA PHE A 67 8.25 -3.47 8.97
C PHE A 67 7.94 -4.97 8.96
N PRO A 68 8.61 -5.78 9.81
CA PRO A 68 8.42 -7.23 9.85
C PRO A 68 6.97 -7.64 10.13
N GLU A 69 6.22 -6.82 10.87
CA GLU A 69 4.80 -7.05 11.15
C GLU A 69 3.93 -6.99 9.90
N LEU A 70 4.25 -6.11 8.93
CA LEU A 70 3.53 -6.02 7.67
C LEU A 70 3.90 -7.17 6.74
N THR A 71 5.18 -7.55 6.70
CA THR A 71 5.64 -8.74 5.95
C THR A 71 4.95 -10.02 6.44
N ALA A 72 4.87 -10.21 7.76
CA ALA A 72 4.17 -11.35 8.36
C ALA A 72 2.67 -11.31 8.03
N LEU A 73 2.01 -10.18 8.31
CA LEU A 73 0.57 -10.01 8.07
C LEU A 73 0.18 -10.32 6.62
N LEU A 74 0.92 -9.78 5.66
CA LEU A 74 0.65 -9.98 4.23
C LEU A 74 0.93 -11.43 3.81
N GLY A 75 1.96 -12.07 4.37
CA GLY A 75 2.29 -13.47 4.12
C GLY A 75 1.20 -14.43 4.59
N ASP A 76 0.55 -14.08 5.71
CA ASP A 76 -0.51 -14.87 6.33
C ASP A 76 -1.87 -14.76 5.63
N LEU A 77 -2.08 -13.78 4.74
CA LEU A 77 -3.31 -13.71 3.94
C LEU A 77 -3.52 -14.98 3.10
N ASP A 78 -4.78 -15.33 2.85
CA ASP A 78 -5.13 -16.50 2.02
C ASP A 78 -4.79 -16.29 0.53
N ALA A 79 -4.84 -15.05 0.05
CA ALA A 79 -4.44 -14.71 -1.31
C ALA A 79 -2.97 -15.06 -1.54
N GLU A 80 -2.68 -15.93 -2.52
CA GLU A 80 -1.32 -16.40 -2.80
C GLU A 80 -0.50 -15.41 -3.61
N ASN A 81 -1.14 -14.63 -4.48
CA ASN A 81 -0.46 -13.70 -5.38
C ASN A 81 -1.21 -12.38 -5.39
N PHE A 82 -0.50 -11.28 -5.14
CA PHE A 82 -1.01 -9.93 -5.35
C PHE A 82 0.14 -8.93 -5.40
N VAL A 83 -0.14 -7.74 -5.93
CA VAL A 83 0.71 -6.56 -5.79
C VAL A 83 -0.19 -5.37 -5.49
N VAL A 84 0.00 -4.75 -4.33
CA VAL A 84 -0.78 -3.60 -3.87
C VAL A 84 0.13 -2.39 -3.66
N ASP A 85 -0.42 -1.20 -3.87
CA ASP A 85 0.25 0.09 -3.65
C ASP A 85 -0.46 0.85 -2.54
N GLY A 86 0.32 1.39 -1.62
CA GLY A 86 -0.20 2.03 -0.43
C GLY A 86 0.85 2.86 0.31
N GLU A 87 0.42 3.45 1.41
CA GLU A 87 1.25 4.24 2.31
C GLU A 87 1.41 3.50 3.65
N ILE A 88 2.65 3.27 4.07
CA ILE A 88 2.92 2.78 5.43
C ILE A 88 2.82 3.96 6.39
N VAL A 89 1.97 3.82 7.40
CA VAL A 89 1.79 4.81 8.47
C VAL A 89 1.98 4.16 9.84
N ILE A 90 2.34 4.95 10.85
CA ILE A 90 2.28 4.56 12.25
C ILE A 90 1.40 5.57 12.97
N GLU A 91 0.43 5.09 13.74
CA GLU A 91 -0.40 5.93 14.59
C GLU A 91 0.12 5.87 16.04
N VAL A 92 0.25 7.03 16.67
CA VAL A 92 0.57 7.19 18.10
C VAL A 92 -0.53 8.07 18.69
N ASP A 93 -1.16 7.62 19.77
CA ASP A 93 -2.28 8.32 20.43
C ASP A 93 -3.39 8.74 19.45
N GLY A 94 -3.70 7.88 18.48
CA GLY A 94 -4.73 8.09 17.47
C GLY A 94 -4.36 9.01 16.30
N HIS A 95 -3.11 9.46 16.21
CA HIS A 95 -2.64 10.37 15.16
C HIS A 95 -1.48 9.76 14.37
N ALA A 96 -1.44 9.97 13.05
CA ALA A 96 -0.30 9.58 12.24
C ALA A 96 0.98 10.29 12.71
N SER A 97 2.06 9.53 12.91
CA SER A 97 3.34 10.02 13.42
C SER A 97 4.46 9.69 12.44
N PHE A 98 4.92 10.72 11.73
CA PHE A 98 6.08 10.60 10.84
C PHE A 98 7.37 10.34 11.62
N ASP A 99 7.52 10.93 12.81
CA ASP A 99 8.65 10.68 13.70
C ASP A 99 8.75 9.20 14.10
N ALA A 100 7.61 8.56 14.38
CA ALA A 100 7.57 7.13 14.67
C ALA A 100 8.00 6.25 13.48
N LEU A 101 7.62 6.64 12.26
CA LEU A 101 8.11 6.00 11.03
C LEU A 101 9.62 6.16 10.88
N GLN A 102 10.16 7.35 11.13
CA GLN A 102 11.61 7.59 11.07
C GLN A 102 12.37 6.73 12.09
N MET A 103 11.82 6.54 13.29
CA MET A 103 12.40 5.63 14.30
C MET A 103 12.50 4.17 13.82
N ARG A 104 11.73 3.74 12.82
CA ARG A 104 11.84 2.40 12.23
C ARG A 104 13.07 2.21 11.35
N LEU A 105 13.63 3.28 10.80
CA LEU A 105 14.81 3.24 9.93
C LEU A 105 16.11 3.07 10.75
N HIS A 106 16.12 2.08 11.65
CA HIS A 106 17.18 1.86 12.62
C HIS A 106 18.10 0.69 12.20
N PRO A 107 19.42 0.77 12.42
CA PRO A 107 20.34 -0.32 12.06
C PRO A 107 20.08 -1.62 12.84
N ALA A 108 19.79 -1.53 14.14
CA ALA A 108 19.61 -2.69 15.01
C ALA A 108 18.23 -3.37 14.84
N GLU A 109 18.23 -4.65 14.47
CA GLU A 109 17.02 -5.45 14.28
C GLU A 109 16.20 -5.61 15.56
N SER A 110 16.85 -5.78 16.72
CA SER A 110 16.17 -5.89 18.02
C SER A 110 15.34 -4.65 18.35
N ARG A 111 15.83 -3.46 17.98
CA ARG A 111 15.08 -2.21 18.15
C ARG A 111 13.88 -2.15 17.22
N ILE A 112 14.03 -2.57 15.96
CA ILE A 112 12.92 -2.64 15.00
C ILE A 112 11.84 -3.60 15.51
N ARG A 113 12.22 -4.82 15.92
CA ARG A 113 11.29 -5.82 16.46
C ARG A 113 10.55 -5.33 17.70
N LYS A 114 11.23 -4.58 18.57
CA LYS A 114 10.59 -3.94 19.73
C LYS A 114 9.54 -2.91 19.29
N LEU A 115 9.93 -1.97 18.42
CA LEU A 115 9.03 -0.92 17.92
C LEU A 115 7.86 -1.48 17.08
N SER A 116 8.04 -2.61 16.38
CA SER A 116 6.96 -3.29 15.65
C SER A 116 5.85 -3.82 16.54
N LEU A 117 6.15 -4.07 17.81
CA LEU A 117 5.16 -4.51 18.80
C LEU A 117 4.56 -3.34 19.57
N GLU A 118 5.36 -2.32 19.89
CA GLU A 118 4.92 -1.14 20.67
C GLU A 118 4.05 -0.19 19.84
N THR A 119 4.43 0.09 18.60
CA THR A 119 3.75 1.02 17.69
C THR A 119 3.66 0.40 16.30
N PRO A 120 2.82 -0.63 16.09
CA PRO A 120 2.76 -1.38 14.84
C PRO A 120 2.38 -0.49 13.66
N ALA A 121 3.01 -0.72 12.51
CA ALA A 121 2.65 0.00 11.31
C ALA A 121 1.33 -0.51 10.71
N GLN A 122 0.62 0.38 10.03
CA GLN A 122 -0.52 0.09 9.18
C GLN A 122 -0.14 0.37 7.73
N LEU A 123 -0.81 -0.30 6.80
CA LEU A 123 -0.68 -0.06 5.37
C LEU A 123 -2.03 0.45 4.84
N ILE A 124 -2.04 1.71 4.39
CA ILE A 124 -3.21 2.34 3.78
C ILE A 124 -3.12 2.17 2.27
N LEU A 125 -4.00 1.35 1.70
CA LEU A 125 -3.98 0.94 0.30
C LEU A 125 -4.82 1.90 -0.55
N PHE A 126 -4.27 2.32 -1.69
CA PHE A 126 -4.96 3.17 -2.67
C PHE A 126 -4.99 2.57 -4.09
N ASP A 127 -4.17 1.55 -4.39
CA ASP A 127 -4.21 0.87 -5.69
C ASP A 127 -3.86 -0.62 -5.59
N ILE A 128 -4.22 -1.38 -6.62
CA ILE A 128 -3.88 -2.80 -6.79
C ILE A 128 -3.46 -3.07 -8.24
N LEU A 129 -2.27 -3.63 -8.40
CA LEU A 129 -1.62 -3.89 -9.69
C LEU A 129 -1.79 -5.36 -10.12
N VAL A 130 -1.94 -6.26 -9.15
CA VAL A 130 -2.30 -7.66 -9.35
C VAL A 130 -3.32 -8.05 -8.30
N ALA A 131 -4.49 -8.53 -8.73
CA ALA A 131 -5.55 -8.99 -7.86
C ALA A 131 -5.19 -10.31 -7.15
N SER A 132 -5.97 -10.68 -6.13
CA SER A 132 -5.75 -11.89 -5.32
C SER A 132 -5.80 -13.21 -6.10
N ASP A 133 -6.44 -13.20 -7.27
CA ASP A 133 -6.51 -14.33 -8.21
C ASP A 133 -5.32 -14.37 -9.19
N GLY A 134 -4.37 -13.45 -9.05
CA GLY A 134 -3.19 -13.33 -9.92
C GLY A 134 -3.43 -12.53 -11.20
N LYS A 135 -4.64 -12.00 -11.44
CA LYS A 135 -4.91 -11.17 -12.62
C LYS A 135 -4.13 -9.86 -12.56
N VAL A 136 -3.35 -9.59 -13.61
CA VAL A 136 -2.62 -8.31 -13.76
C VAL A 136 -3.60 -7.21 -14.16
N LEU A 137 -3.55 -6.09 -13.45
CA LEU A 137 -4.48 -4.96 -13.56
C LEU A 137 -3.82 -3.63 -13.96
N ILE A 138 -2.50 -3.58 -14.15
CA ILE A 138 -1.76 -2.32 -14.43
C ILE A 138 -2.36 -1.54 -15.61
N GLU A 139 -2.73 -2.23 -16.67
CA GLU A 139 -3.30 -1.66 -17.91
C GLU A 139 -4.83 -1.46 -17.84
N LYS A 140 -5.44 -1.62 -16.66
CA LYS A 140 -6.88 -1.44 -16.44
C LYS A 140 -7.19 -0.06 -15.93
N ASP A 141 -8.41 0.39 -16.17
CA ASP A 141 -8.87 1.70 -15.72
C ASP A 141 -8.87 1.77 -14.19
N LEU A 142 -8.65 2.99 -13.65
CA LEU A 142 -8.62 3.21 -12.20
C LEU A 142 -9.89 2.68 -11.50
N VAL A 143 -11.05 2.77 -12.15
CA VAL A 143 -12.32 2.26 -11.60
C VAL A 143 -12.29 0.75 -11.40
N GLU A 144 -11.72 0.00 -12.35
CA GLU A 144 -11.57 -1.46 -12.22
C GLU A 144 -10.59 -1.82 -11.10
N ARG A 145 -9.46 -1.11 -11.02
CA ARG A 145 -8.47 -1.33 -9.95
C ARG A 145 -9.03 -0.94 -8.59
N ARG A 146 -9.80 0.15 -8.52
CA ARG A 146 -10.44 0.61 -7.28
C ARG A 146 -11.40 -0.42 -6.73
N ALA A 147 -12.25 -1.00 -7.58
CA ALA A 147 -13.15 -2.08 -7.17
C ALA A 147 -12.38 -3.32 -6.68
N ALA A 148 -11.26 -3.66 -7.34
CA ALA A 148 -10.43 -4.78 -6.94
C ALA A 148 -9.72 -4.57 -5.59
N ILE A 149 -9.24 -3.36 -5.28
CA ILE A 149 -8.60 -3.09 -3.98
C ILE A 149 -9.61 -3.02 -2.84
N GLU A 150 -10.84 -2.55 -3.11
CA GLU A 150 -11.96 -2.60 -2.17
C GLU A 150 -12.30 -4.04 -1.76
N ASP A 151 -12.48 -4.92 -2.74
CA ASP A 151 -12.72 -6.36 -2.53
C ASP A 151 -11.54 -7.03 -1.79
N PHE A 152 -10.30 -6.68 -2.15
CA PHE A 152 -9.10 -7.18 -1.49
C PHE A 152 -9.07 -6.84 0.01
N VAL A 153 -9.33 -5.57 0.38
CA VAL A 153 -9.31 -5.14 1.79
C VAL A 153 -10.42 -5.82 2.58
N VAL A 154 -11.62 -5.93 2.01
CA VAL A 154 -12.76 -6.63 2.65
C VAL A 154 -12.42 -8.09 2.90
N LYS A 155 -11.85 -8.79 1.92
CA LYS A 155 -11.46 -10.21 2.06
C LYS A 155 -10.28 -10.42 3.00
N ALA A 156 -9.34 -9.48 3.06
CA ALA A 156 -8.22 -9.58 3.98
C ALA A 156 -8.67 -9.49 5.45
N ASP A 157 -9.67 -8.65 5.73
CA ASP A 157 -10.26 -8.47 7.06
C ASP A 157 -9.21 -8.24 8.15
N LYS A 158 -8.31 -7.28 7.91
CA LYS A 158 -7.24 -6.88 8.85
C LYS A 158 -7.31 -5.40 9.14
N ASN A 159 -7.41 -5.04 10.42
CA ASN A 159 -7.39 -3.64 10.86
C ASN A 159 -6.13 -2.87 10.42
N SER A 160 -4.99 -3.56 10.28
CA SER A 160 -3.74 -2.95 9.81
C SER A 160 -3.67 -2.75 8.29
N LEU A 161 -4.64 -3.26 7.52
CA LEU A 161 -4.79 -3.01 6.09
C LEU A 161 -6.03 -2.15 5.88
N ARG A 162 -5.82 -0.85 5.71
CA ARG A 162 -6.91 0.11 5.56
C ARG A 162 -7.03 0.52 4.12
N LEU A 163 -8.26 0.72 3.65
CA LEU A 163 -8.49 1.33 2.35
C LEU A 163 -8.45 2.85 2.48
N SER A 164 -7.69 3.51 1.63
CA SER A 164 -7.73 4.97 1.48
C SER A 164 -9.14 5.40 1.05
N PRO A 165 -9.78 6.38 1.72
CA PRO A 165 -11.09 6.84 1.32
C PRO A 165 -11.00 7.55 -0.03
N ALA A 166 -11.98 7.32 -0.88
CA ALA A 166 -12.06 7.92 -2.20
C ALA A 166 -13.41 8.63 -2.39
N THR A 167 -13.40 9.68 -3.20
CA THR A 167 -14.62 10.40 -3.58
C THR A 167 -14.50 10.94 -4.99
N THR A 168 -15.61 11.00 -5.73
CA THR A 168 -15.71 11.75 -6.98
C THR A 168 -16.29 13.16 -6.78
N THR A 169 -16.61 13.50 -5.52
CA THR A 169 -17.22 14.79 -5.16
C THR A 169 -16.16 15.82 -4.80
N LEU A 170 -16.02 16.85 -5.63
CA LEU A 170 -15.06 17.94 -5.40
C LEU A 170 -15.26 18.64 -4.05
N ALA A 171 -16.50 18.78 -3.58
CA ALA A 171 -16.78 19.38 -2.27
C ALA A 171 -16.21 18.54 -1.11
N THR A 172 -16.26 17.21 -1.21
CA THR A 172 -15.66 16.32 -0.21
C THR A 172 -14.14 16.40 -0.26
N ALA A 173 -13.55 16.39 -1.46
CA ALA A 173 -12.11 16.54 -1.64
C ALA A 173 -11.59 17.88 -1.08
N LYS A 174 -12.31 18.99 -1.31
CA LYS A 174 -11.98 20.32 -0.76
C LYS A 174 -12.00 20.34 0.77
N ARG A 175 -12.91 19.60 1.42
CA ARG A 175 -12.92 19.49 2.90
C ARG A 175 -11.67 18.79 3.43
N TRP A 176 -11.19 17.73 2.77
CA TRP A 176 -9.97 17.04 3.18
C TRP A 176 -8.71 17.93 3.14
N LEU A 177 -8.69 18.97 2.29
CA LEU A 177 -7.58 19.92 2.24
C LEU A 177 -7.60 20.96 3.37
N GLN A 178 -8.73 21.11 4.07
CA GLN A 178 -8.92 22.17 5.07
C GLN A 178 -8.51 21.77 6.49
N GLY A 179 -8.18 20.48 6.71
CA GLY A 179 -7.86 19.93 8.03
C GLY A 179 -9.12 19.55 8.80
#